data_AF-A0A196N9G7-F1
#
_entry.id   AF-A0A196N9G7-F1
#
_cell.length_a   1.000
_cell.length_b   1.000
_cell.length_c   1.000
_cell.angle_alpha   90.00
_cell.angle_beta   90.00
_cell.angle_gamma   90.00
#
_symmetry.space_group_name_H-M   'P 1'
#
loop_
_entity.id
_entity.type
_entity.pdbx_description
1 polymer ?
#
loop_
_entity_poly.entity_id
_entity_poly.type
_entity_poly.pdbx_seq_one_letter_code
_entity_poly.pdbx_strand_id
1 'polypeptide(L)'
;MAPILTDAGVVTTNYPAEGRVPIYILPESHDSLQQQREQALILVRLQRKLGISTIVLEGATEITEQPKRMDVDAVYGMFTEGDLSSAEFLAAGFGVPLTAGETKEGYAVEAPKGSLCHTVADIAYLDALLDAKEDAEKVKAIKAHQENVRSKLDAMDTENAALLRDLNKPGALDCPGFANKGRVITTKTNAILAEIVPPSSRFGPMFIRNCPATQGRNDFSQIESELDDVGTLTSLTDQLPEGLVDEQKKYLEQYRAFLQSRADATHLMAERAITAAKSASAPVIMIIGAAHEGGTVTALREAGVPFAVIATISLKAEGDSVSPIGTSLSPGEYDRKMKAYPARNSAVNRILYAEGKIAKPVCSKTRKKPPPSIYQRWALRKADVYDLSRRFADAALSGDGSTPPPPPPPGWANGSASIDPSGARFNRGANGRLLGIAFPLTITAGGAEPEKTVWMYVEKRDASTDKEIDIEARLKEDVIEGRKLGEQAKIVFLSRNLKARTYETSAELERMEKLSQQ
;
A
#
# COMPACT_ATOMS: atom_id res chain seq x y z
N MET A 1 18.29 -12.00 15.55
CA MET A 1 17.51 -11.16 14.62
C MET A 1 18.37 -10.31 13.67
N ALA A 2 19.53 -9.76 14.07
CA ALA A 2 20.28 -8.80 13.23
C ALA A 2 20.50 -9.21 11.74
N PRO A 3 20.87 -10.47 11.41
CA PRO A 3 21.04 -10.88 9.99
C PRO A 3 19.72 -10.99 9.19
N ILE A 4 18.57 -11.08 9.86
CA ILE A 4 17.25 -11.16 9.20
C ILE A 4 16.84 -9.78 8.69
N LEU A 5 17.13 -8.75 9.48
CA LEU A 5 16.65 -7.39 9.23
C LEU A 5 17.63 -6.54 8.42
N THR A 6 18.87 -7.00 8.28
CA THR A 6 19.92 -6.29 7.53
C THR A 6 19.37 -5.86 6.17
N ASP A 7 19.54 -4.58 5.83
CA ASP A 7 19.08 -3.95 4.59
C ASP A 7 17.56 -3.74 4.44
N ALA A 8 16.70 -4.19 5.36
CA ALA A 8 15.24 -4.15 5.16
C ALA A 8 14.45 -3.49 6.30
N GLY A 9 14.89 -3.65 7.55
CA GLY A 9 14.16 -3.12 8.69
C GLY A 9 14.99 -3.03 9.96
N VAL A 10 14.34 -2.55 11.03
CA VAL A 10 14.92 -2.40 12.36
C VAL A 10 13.89 -2.80 13.40
N VAL A 11 14.34 -3.38 14.52
CA VAL A 11 13.46 -3.59 15.67
C VAL A 11 13.29 -2.25 16.38
N THR A 12 12.06 -1.75 16.47
CA THR A 12 11.74 -0.49 17.18
C THR A 12 11.29 -0.75 18.61
N THR A 13 10.55 -1.84 18.82
CA THR A 13 10.09 -2.27 20.15
C THR A 13 10.35 -3.76 20.30
N ASN A 14 10.84 -4.18 21.46
CA ASN A 14 11.04 -5.60 21.79
C ASN A 14 10.54 -5.87 23.21
N TYR A 15 9.66 -6.86 23.34
CA TYR A 15 9.14 -7.31 24.62
C TYR A 15 9.43 -8.82 24.77
N PRO A 16 10.49 -9.19 25.51
CA PRO A 16 10.78 -10.59 25.78
C PRO A 16 9.81 -11.15 26.83
N ALA A 17 9.33 -12.36 26.62
CA ALA A 17 8.56 -13.15 27.59
C ALA A 17 8.83 -14.64 27.37
N GLU A 18 8.80 -15.43 28.44
CA GLU A 18 9.14 -16.86 28.39
C GLU A 18 7.95 -17.75 27.97
N GLY A 19 8.26 -18.92 27.43
CA GLY A 19 7.29 -20.02 27.27
C GLY A 19 6.24 -19.87 26.17
N ARG A 20 6.34 -18.86 25.30
CA ARG A 20 5.43 -18.65 24.15
C ARG A 20 6.20 -18.33 22.87
N VAL A 21 5.65 -18.70 21.72
CA VAL A 21 6.22 -18.29 20.42
C VAL A 21 6.08 -16.78 20.24
N PRO A 22 7.07 -16.11 19.66
CA PRO A 22 7.03 -14.66 19.49
C PRO A 22 6.05 -14.25 18.40
N ILE A 23 5.44 -13.08 18.59
CA ILE A 23 4.70 -12.37 17.56
C ILE A 23 5.59 -11.28 16.95
N TYR A 24 5.75 -11.27 15.62
CA TYR A 24 6.44 -10.20 14.92
C TYR A 24 5.43 -9.26 14.27
N ILE A 25 5.49 -7.98 14.62
CA ILE A 25 4.59 -6.95 14.12
C ILE A 25 5.34 -6.18 13.02
N LEU A 26 4.71 -6.07 11.86
CA LEU A 26 5.22 -5.34 10.69
C LEU A 26 4.24 -4.21 10.37
N PRO A 27 4.44 -3.00 10.94
CA PRO A 27 3.67 -1.81 10.59
C PRO A 27 3.85 -1.45 9.11
N GLU A 28 2.79 -0.93 8.48
CA GLU A 28 2.77 -0.64 7.04
C GLU A 28 2.03 0.63 6.63
N SER A 29 2.44 1.20 5.50
CA SER A 29 1.66 2.08 4.64
C SER A 29 1.17 1.28 3.44
N HIS A 30 -0.14 1.28 3.23
CA HIS A 30 -0.79 0.38 2.27
C HIS A 30 -0.39 0.64 0.80
N ASP A 31 0.11 1.84 0.49
CA ASP A 31 0.44 2.31 -0.86
C ASP A 31 1.93 2.18 -1.22
N SER A 32 2.82 1.94 -0.24
CA SER A 32 4.27 1.90 -0.48
C SER A 32 4.73 0.53 -1.00
N LEU A 33 5.08 0.45 -2.29
CA LEU A 33 5.65 -0.77 -2.88
C LEU A 33 7.04 -1.05 -2.33
N GLN A 34 7.82 -0.01 -2.05
CA GLN A 34 9.14 -0.17 -1.47
C GLN A 34 9.06 -0.80 -0.08
N GLN A 35 8.12 -0.34 0.77
CA GLN A 35 7.88 -0.97 2.06
C GLN A 35 7.41 -2.41 1.92
N GLN A 36 6.51 -2.70 0.98
CA GLN A 36 6.07 -4.08 0.73
C GLN A 36 7.24 -4.99 0.33
N ARG A 37 8.22 -4.50 -0.47
CA ARG A 37 9.45 -5.24 -0.81
C ARG A 37 10.34 -5.50 0.40
N GLU A 38 10.51 -4.50 1.26
CA GLU A 38 11.26 -4.63 2.51
C GLU A 38 10.62 -5.68 3.43
N GLN A 39 9.30 -5.62 3.61
CA GLN A 39 8.55 -6.63 4.36
C GLN A 39 8.67 -8.02 3.74
N ALA A 40 8.50 -8.16 2.42
CA ALA A 40 8.63 -9.45 1.74
C ALA A 40 10.02 -10.06 1.96
N LEU A 41 11.08 -9.25 1.92
CA LEU A 41 12.44 -9.70 2.24
C LEU A 41 12.57 -10.19 3.69
N ILE A 42 12.04 -9.43 4.66
CA ILE A 42 12.02 -9.83 6.07
C ILE A 42 11.27 -11.15 6.24
N LEU A 43 10.09 -11.28 5.64
CA LEU A 43 9.23 -12.44 5.73
C LEU A 43 9.85 -13.69 5.11
N VAL A 44 10.47 -13.59 3.93
CA VAL A 44 11.19 -14.72 3.30
C VAL A 44 12.32 -15.22 4.20
N ARG A 45 13.07 -14.30 4.83
CA ARG A 45 14.14 -14.66 5.77
C ARG A 45 13.61 -15.29 7.05
N LEU A 46 12.50 -14.78 7.58
CA LEU A 46 11.81 -15.38 8.74
C LEU A 46 11.32 -16.79 8.41
N GLN A 47 10.61 -16.95 7.29
CA GLN A 47 10.10 -18.25 6.83
C GLN A 47 11.21 -19.29 6.66
N ARG A 48 12.35 -18.90 6.08
CA ARG A 48 13.49 -19.81 5.89
C ARG A 48 14.18 -20.21 7.18
N LYS A 49 14.30 -19.30 8.15
CA LYS A 49 15.09 -19.52 9.37
C LYS A 49 14.28 -20.08 10.53
N LEU A 50 13.05 -19.62 10.68
CA LEU A 50 12.20 -19.91 11.84
C LEU A 50 10.89 -20.62 11.46
N GLY A 51 10.53 -20.59 10.16
CA GLY A 51 9.16 -20.84 9.74
C GLY A 51 8.23 -19.71 10.18
N ILE A 52 7.03 -19.70 9.63
CA ILE A 52 5.93 -18.82 10.02
C ILE A 52 4.70 -19.69 10.18
N SER A 53 4.02 -19.58 11.33
CA SER A 53 2.82 -20.38 11.59
C SER A 53 1.61 -19.81 10.85
N THR A 54 1.43 -18.49 10.88
CA THR A 54 0.35 -17.77 10.18
C THR A 54 0.69 -16.28 10.12
N ILE A 55 0.04 -15.57 9.19
CA ILE A 55 0.07 -14.11 9.09
C ILE A 55 -1.34 -13.58 9.40
N VAL A 56 -1.48 -12.81 10.47
CA VAL A 56 -2.68 -12.04 10.79
C VAL A 56 -2.64 -10.73 10.01
N LEU A 57 -3.68 -10.46 9.23
CA LEU A 57 -3.67 -9.41 8.22
C LEU A 57 -4.78 -8.37 8.49
N GLU A 58 -4.40 -7.10 8.67
CA GLU A 58 -5.36 -5.98 8.61
C GLU A 58 -6.04 -5.92 7.23
N GLY A 59 -7.28 -5.45 7.16
CA GLY A 59 -8.04 -5.30 5.92
C GLY A 59 -8.62 -6.62 5.38
N ALA A 60 -8.12 -7.76 5.86
CA ALA A 60 -8.74 -9.05 5.62
C ALA A 60 -9.84 -9.28 6.66
N THR A 61 -11.09 -9.20 6.22
CA THR A 61 -12.27 -9.42 7.05
C THR A 61 -12.70 -10.89 7.11
N GLU A 62 -12.24 -11.69 6.15
CA GLU A 62 -12.57 -13.11 6.03
C GLU A 62 -11.50 -13.83 5.18
N ILE A 63 -11.09 -15.03 5.60
CA ILE A 63 -10.24 -15.93 4.83
C ILE A 63 -10.99 -17.28 4.75
N THR A 64 -11.79 -17.45 3.70
CA THR A 64 -12.66 -18.63 3.55
C THR A 64 -11.89 -19.87 3.08
N GLU A 65 -10.85 -19.67 2.27
CA GLU A 65 -9.95 -20.72 1.78
C GLU A 65 -8.51 -20.19 1.87
N GLN A 66 -7.56 -21.06 2.20
CA GLN A 66 -6.14 -20.68 2.15
C GLN A 66 -5.67 -20.56 0.70
N PRO A 67 -4.81 -19.60 0.35
CA PRO A 67 -4.33 -19.46 -1.01
C PRO A 67 -3.66 -20.75 -1.48
N LYS A 68 -3.99 -21.17 -2.70
CA LYS A 68 -3.31 -22.30 -3.34
C LYS A 68 -1.85 -21.91 -3.58
N ARG A 69 -0.93 -22.84 -3.29
CA ARG A 69 0.48 -22.64 -3.58
C ARG A 69 0.69 -22.52 -5.09
N MET A 70 1.47 -21.52 -5.49
CA MET A 70 1.82 -21.22 -6.89
C MET A 70 3.34 -21.22 -7.07
N ASP A 71 3.79 -21.17 -8.32
CA ASP A 71 5.20 -21.00 -8.64
C ASP A 71 5.73 -19.67 -8.07
N VAL A 72 6.79 -19.72 -7.26
CA VAL A 72 7.27 -18.54 -6.50
C VAL A 72 7.74 -17.41 -7.42
N ASP A 73 8.26 -17.72 -8.60
CA ASP A 73 8.71 -16.74 -9.59
C ASP A 73 7.52 -16.00 -10.22
N ALA A 74 6.44 -16.72 -10.55
CA ALA A 74 5.20 -16.12 -11.02
C ALA A 74 4.57 -15.19 -9.96
N VAL A 75 4.49 -15.65 -8.71
CA VAL A 75 3.93 -14.85 -7.59
C VAL A 75 4.81 -13.63 -7.32
N TYR A 76 6.13 -13.77 -7.40
CA TYR A 76 7.06 -12.65 -7.28
C TYR A 76 6.81 -11.61 -8.40
N GLY A 77 6.58 -12.04 -9.64
CA GLY A 77 6.20 -11.14 -10.72
C GLY A 77 4.95 -10.32 -10.39
N MET A 78 3.88 -10.98 -9.94
CA MET A 78 2.64 -10.30 -9.52
C MET A 78 2.87 -9.34 -8.35
N PHE A 79 3.66 -9.77 -7.36
CA PHE A 79 4.07 -8.94 -6.23
C PHE A 79 4.82 -7.68 -6.66
N THR A 80 5.79 -7.79 -7.59
CA THR A 80 6.54 -6.62 -8.08
C THR A 80 5.69 -5.63 -8.86
N GLU A 81 4.58 -6.08 -9.47
CA GLU A 81 3.59 -5.22 -10.09
C GLU A 81 2.67 -4.51 -9.08
N GLY A 82 2.70 -4.90 -7.81
CA GLY A 82 1.84 -4.38 -6.75
C GLY A 82 0.48 -5.06 -6.65
N ASP A 83 0.22 -6.08 -7.47
CA ASP A 83 -1.03 -6.84 -7.47
C ASP A 83 -1.24 -7.57 -6.15
N LEU A 84 -0.16 -8.15 -5.60
CA LEU A 84 -0.14 -8.86 -4.33
C LEU A 84 0.55 -8.00 -3.26
N SER A 85 0.05 -8.06 -2.04
CA SER A 85 0.78 -7.61 -0.85
C SER A 85 1.94 -8.56 -0.48
N SER A 86 2.79 -8.14 0.45
CA SER A 86 3.85 -8.97 1.02
C SER A 86 3.29 -10.26 1.68
N ALA A 87 2.13 -10.16 2.35
CA ALA A 87 1.43 -11.28 2.95
C ALA A 87 0.97 -12.32 1.91
N GLU A 88 0.34 -11.85 0.84
CA GLU A 88 -0.17 -12.69 -0.25
C GLU A 88 0.97 -13.36 -1.02
N PHE A 89 2.07 -12.65 -1.24
CA PHE A 89 3.28 -13.21 -1.81
C PHE A 89 3.80 -14.40 -0.99
N LEU A 90 3.86 -14.26 0.33
CA LEU A 90 4.27 -15.36 1.21
C LEU A 90 3.27 -16.52 1.20
N ALA A 91 1.97 -16.22 1.20
CA ALA A 91 0.94 -17.23 1.19
C ALA A 91 0.95 -18.07 -0.09
N ALA A 92 0.92 -17.43 -1.28
CA ALA A 92 0.97 -18.18 -2.54
C ALA A 92 2.34 -18.79 -2.82
N GLY A 93 3.44 -18.09 -2.58
CA GLY A 93 4.77 -18.56 -2.95
C GLY A 93 5.33 -19.63 -2.00
N PHE A 94 5.01 -19.53 -0.71
CA PHE A 94 5.61 -20.36 0.34
C PHE A 94 4.59 -21.17 1.14
N GLY A 95 3.29 -21.03 0.86
CA GLY A 95 2.23 -21.78 1.55
C GLY A 95 2.01 -21.34 2.99
N VAL A 96 2.38 -20.10 3.34
CA VAL A 96 2.16 -19.57 4.69
C VAL A 96 0.67 -19.25 4.89
N PRO A 97 0.00 -19.78 5.93
CA PRO A 97 -1.40 -19.50 6.16
C PRO A 97 -1.69 -18.02 6.44
N LEU A 98 -2.86 -17.56 6.01
CA LEU A 98 -3.40 -16.24 6.34
C LEU A 98 -4.53 -16.35 7.36
N THR A 99 -4.63 -15.36 8.25
CA THR A 99 -5.71 -15.19 9.22
C THR A 99 -6.27 -13.79 9.10
N ALA A 100 -7.59 -13.67 9.01
CA ALA A 100 -8.29 -12.39 9.02
C ALA A 100 -8.02 -11.65 10.35
N GLY A 101 -7.59 -10.40 10.25
CA GLY A 101 -7.36 -9.54 11.40
C GLY A 101 -8.60 -8.80 11.87
N GLU A 102 -9.54 -8.52 10.98
CA GLU A 102 -10.71 -7.66 11.24
C GLU A 102 -12.03 -8.39 10.95
N THR A 103 -13.16 -7.76 11.28
CA THR A 103 -14.49 -8.17 10.81
C THR A 103 -15.00 -7.28 9.68
N LYS A 104 -16.02 -7.74 8.95
CA LYS A 104 -16.66 -6.94 7.90
C LYS A 104 -17.25 -5.65 8.47
N GLU A 105 -17.84 -5.73 9.66
CA GLU A 105 -18.49 -4.60 10.34
C GLU A 105 -17.46 -3.54 10.73
N GLY A 106 -16.35 -3.94 11.38
CA GLY A 106 -15.30 -3.01 11.79
C GLY A 106 -14.52 -2.39 10.62
N TYR A 107 -14.39 -3.13 9.52
CA TYR A 107 -13.75 -2.62 8.31
C TYR A 107 -14.66 -1.69 7.48
N ALA A 108 -15.98 -1.86 7.57
CA ALA A 108 -16.94 -1.07 6.79
C ALA A 108 -17.07 0.38 7.30
N VAL A 109 -16.73 0.67 8.55
CA VAL A 109 -16.87 2.02 9.13
C VAL A 109 -16.05 3.04 8.35
N GLU A 110 -16.67 4.18 8.02
CA GLU A 110 -16.04 5.29 7.34
C GLU A 110 -15.89 6.47 8.31
N ALA A 111 -14.79 7.22 8.18
CA ALA A 111 -14.66 8.48 8.88
C ALA A 111 -15.78 9.45 8.42
N PRO A 112 -16.37 10.24 9.32
CA PRO A 112 -17.35 11.24 8.93
C PRO A 112 -16.73 12.24 7.95
N LYS A 113 -17.56 12.72 7.00
CA LYS A 113 -17.16 13.76 6.06
C LYS A 113 -16.90 15.06 6.82
N GLY A 114 -15.74 15.67 6.58
CA GLY A 114 -15.34 16.93 7.22
C GLY A 114 -13.87 16.92 7.61
N SER A 115 -13.46 17.90 8.41
CA SER A 115 -12.09 18.05 8.90
C SER A 115 -12.12 18.31 10.39
N LEU A 116 -11.52 17.42 11.17
CA LEU A 116 -11.35 17.60 12.61
C LEU A 116 -10.73 18.97 12.93
N CYS A 117 -9.78 19.43 12.12
CA CYS A 117 -9.13 20.72 12.31
C CYS A 117 -10.04 21.91 12.11
N HIS A 118 -10.90 21.88 11.09
CA HIS A 118 -11.92 22.91 10.94
C HIS A 118 -12.89 22.89 12.13
N THR A 119 -13.37 21.71 12.52
CA THR A 119 -14.28 21.55 13.65
C THR A 119 -13.68 22.10 14.95
N VAL A 120 -12.43 21.78 15.27
CA VAL A 120 -11.76 22.26 16.49
C VAL A 120 -11.50 23.77 16.41
N ALA A 121 -11.12 24.31 15.24
CA ALA A 121 -10.93 25.75 15.07
C ALA A 121 -12.24 26.53 15.27
N ASP A 122 -13.36 26.02 14.73
CA ASP A 122 -14.68 26.62 14.90
C ASP A 122 -15.13 26.61 16.37
N ILE A 123 -14.93 25.49 17.08
CA ILE A 123 -15.21 25.40 18.51
C ILE A 123 -14.37 26.41 19.30
N ALA A 124 -13.06 26.47 19.03
CA ALA A 124 -12.16 27.38 19.73
C ALA A 124 -12.53 28.85 19.51
N TYR A 125 -13.00 29.20 18.32
CA TYR A 125 -13.53 30.52 18.01
C TYR A 125 -14.79 30.85 18.82
N LEU A 126 -15.75 29.93 18.87
CA LEU A 126 -17.00 30.13 19.61
C LEU A 126 -16.75 30.24 21.12
N ASP A 127 -15.83 29.45 21.66
CA ASP A 127 -15.35 29.54 23.04
C ASP A 127 -14.75 30.92 23.34
N ALA A 128 -13.91 31.45 22.44
CA ALA A 128 -13.31 32.77 22.59
C ALA A 128 -14.37 33.90 22.60
N LEU A 129 -15.43 33.78 21.80
CA LEU A 129 -16.54 34.73 21.82
C LEU A 129 -17.31 34.69 23.14
N LEU A 130 -17.50 33.52 23.73
CA LEU A 130 -18.13 33.39 25.05
C LEU A 130 -17.27 34.01 26.15
N ASP A 131 -15.95 33.78 26.11
CA ASP A 131 -15.00 34.36 27.06
C ASP A 131 -14.93 35.88 26.99
N ALA A 132 -15.10 36.44 25.79
CA ALA A 132 -15.20 37.89 25.58
C ALA A 132 -16.46 38.49 26.23
N LYS A 133 -17.50 37.69 26.49
CA LYS A 133 -18.77 38.12 27.10
C LYS A 133 -19.35 39.35 26.36
N GLU A 134 -19.68 40.40 27.11
CA GLU A 134 -20.23 41.67 26.60
C GLU A 134 -19.15 42.71 26.24
N ASP A 135 -17.86 42.33 26.27
CA ASP A 135 -16.76 43.21 25.87
C ASP A 135 -16.80 43.44 24.35
N ALA A 136 -17.51 44.49 23.94
CA ALA A 136 -17.80 44.79 22.54
C ALA A 136 -16.52 44.92 21.69
N GLU A 137 -15.45 45.47 22.25
CA GLU A 137 -14.18 45.61 21.53
C GLU A 137 -13.48 44.27 21.34
N LYS A 138 -13.49 43.38 22.35
CA LYS A 138 -12.98 42.01 22.17
C LYS A 138 -13.82 41.20 21.20
N VAL A 139 -15.14 41.26 21.29
CA VAL A 139 -16.04 40.57 20.35
C VAL A 139 -15.79 41.07 18.92
N LYS A 140 -15.68 42.38 18.73
CA LYS A 140 -15.36 42.98 17.43
C LYS A 140 -13.99 42.53 16.91
N ALA A 141 -12.97 42.51 17.77
CA ALA A 141 -11.63 42.04 17.41
C ALA A 141 -11.62 40.55 17.01
N ILE A 142 -12.32 39.70 17.77
CA ILE A 142 -12.43 38.26 17.49
C ILE A 142 -13.15 38.04 16.14
N LYS A 143 -14.26 38.74 15.88
CA LYS A 143 -14.98 38.66 14.61
C LYS A 143 -14.14 39.14 13.43
N ALA A 144 -13.47 40.29 13.55
CA ALA A 144 -12.60 40.82 12.52
C ALA A 144 -11.44 39.86 12.21
N HIS A 145 -10.89 39.22 13.24
CA HIS A 145 -9.85 38.20 13.07
C HIS A 145 -10.36 36.95 12.35
N GLN A 146 -11.57 36.46 12.71
CA GLN A 146 -12.18 35.33 12.00
C GLN A 146 -12.45 35.67 10.52
N GLU A 147 -12.97 36.86 10.23
CA GLU A 147 -13.19 37.31 8.85
C GLU A 147 -11.88 37.34 8.05
N ASN A 148 -10.79 37.83 8.66
CA ASN A 148 -9.46 37.79 8.06
C ASN A 148 -8.98 36.36 7.78
N VAL A 149 -9.17 35.42 8.73
CA VAL A 149 -8.76 34.03 8.50
C VAL A 149 -9.64 33.34 7.45
N ARG A 150 -10.96 33.57 7.45
CA ARG A 150 -11.85 33.09 6.38
C ARG A 150 -11.42 33.63 5.03
N SER A 151 -11.09 34.91 4.93
CA SER A 151 -10.57 35.50 3.70
C SER A 151 -9.26 34.82 3.24
N LYS A 152 -8.37 34.45 4.16
CA LYS A 152 -7.15 33.66 3.82
C LYS A 152 -7.49 32.24 3.34
N LEU A 153 -8.45 31.57 3.97
CA LEU A 153 -8.91 30.25 3.52
C LEU A 153 -9.57 30.34 2.13
N ASP A 154 -10.44 31.32 1.90
CA ASP A 154 -11.07 31.57 0.60
C ASP A 154 -10.03 31.91 -0.48
N ALA A 155 -9.02 32.71 -0.14
CA ALA A 155 -7.92 33.04 -1.05
C ALA A 155 -7.09 31.81 -1.38
N MET A 156 -6.81 30.95 -0.40
CA MET A 156 -6.12 29.67 -0.61
C MET A 156 -6.97 28.73 -1.46
N ASP A 157 -8.28 28.61 -1.19
CA ASP A 157 -9.19 27.79 -1.99
C ASP A 157 -9.30 28.32 -3.42
N THR A 158 -9.23 29.64 -3.61
CA THR A 158 -9.20 30.29 -4.93
C THR A 158 -7.87 30.03 -5.65
N GLU A 159 -6.73 30.24 -4.99
CA GLU A 159 -5.39 29.95 -5.51
C GLU A 159 -5.27 28.48 -5.94
N ASN A 160 -5.86 27.59 -5.14
CA ASN A 160 -5.88 26.17 -5.38
C ASN A 160 -7.12 25.72 -6.15
N ALA A 161 -8.02 26.59 -6.60
CA ALA A 161 -9.30 26.17 -7.18
C ALA A 161 -9.10 25.32 -8.44
N ALA A 162 -8.06 25.63 -9.24
CA ALA A 162 -7.68 24.79 -10.38
C ALA A 162 -7.21 23.41 -9.92
N LEU A 163 -6.36 23.35 -8.90
CA LEU A 163 -5.86 22.12 -8.30
C LEU A 163 -6.96 21.31 -7.59
N LEU A 164 -7.87 21.95 -6.86
CA LEU A 164 -9.03 21.32 -6.19
C LEU A 164 -10.06 20.85 -7.23
N ARG A 165 -10.30 21.63 -8.27
CA ARG A 165 -11.14 21.22 -9.41
C ARG A 165 -10.52 20.04 -10.13
N ASP A 166 -9.20 20.06 -10.31
CA ASP A 166 -8.45 18.93 -10.83
C ASP A 166 -8.59 17.75 -9.89
N LEU A 167 -8.30 17.85 -8.60
CA LEU A 167 -8.49 16.81 -7.58
C LEU A 167 -9.91 16.21 -7.56
N ASN A 168 -10.93 17.00 -7.89
CA ASN A 168 -12.31 16.55 -8.01
C ASN A 168 -12.63 15.84 -9.34
N LYS A 169 -11.77 15.93 -10.36
CA LYS A 169 -11.88 15.11 -11.57
C LYS A 169 -11.56 13.65 -11.20
N PRO A 170 -12.32 12.68 -11.73
CA PRO A 170 -11.93 11.28 -11.66
C PRO A 170 -10.51 11.10 -12.22
N GLY A 171 -9.57 10.64 -11.40
CA GLY A 171 -8.21 10.31 -11.81
C GLY A 171 -7.13 11.36 -11.51
N ALA A 172 -7.46 12.54 -10.96
CA ALA A 172 -6.46 13.59 -10.78
C ALA A 172 -5.48 13.39 -9.62
N LEU A 173 -5.84 12.60 -8.61
CA LEU A 173 -4.87 12.18 -7.60
C LEU A 173 -3.82 11.23 -8.18
N ASP A 174 -4.09 10.61 -9.35
CA ASP A 174 -3.24 9.56 -9.97
C ASP A 174 -2.01 10.13 -10.68
N CYS A 175 -1.77 11.43 -10.58
CA CYS A 175 -0.58 12.08 -11.07
C CYS A 175 0.45 12.22 -9.94
N PRO A 176 1.66 11.67 -10.11
CA PRO A 176 2.80 11.98 -9.24
C PRO A 176 2.89 13.49 -9.00
N GLY A 177 2.93 13.88 -7.72
CA GLY A 177 2.94 15.28 -7.28
C GLY A 177 1.63 15.82 -6.68
N PHE A 178 0.47 15.17 -6.89
CA PHE A 178 -0.78 15.62 -6.26
C PHE A 178 -0.87 15.27 -4.77
N ALA A 179 -0.35 14.13 -4.33
CA ALA A 179 -0.26 13.81 -2.90
C ALA A 179 0.59 14.84 -2.15
N ASN A 180 1.75 15.23 -2.70
CA ASN A 180 2.60 16.26 -2.13
C ASN A 180 1.92 17.64 -2.15
N LYS A 181 1.25 18.01 -3.25
CA LYS A 181 0.49 19.27 -3.32
C LYS A 181 -0.68 19.31 -2.34
N GLY A 182 -1.44 18.21 -2.23
CA GLY A 182 -2.52 18.07 -1.25
C GLY A 182 -2.00 18.17 0.17
N ARG A 183 -0.86 17.54 0.46
CA ARG A 183 -0.15 17.64 1.75
C ARG A 183 0.29 19.07 2.06
N VAL A 184 0.84 19.78 1.08
CA VAL A 184 1.20 21.21 1.18
C VAL A 184 -0.05 22.06 1.43
N ILE A 185 -1.16 21.81 0.71
CA ILE A 185 -2.43 22.51 0.95
C ILE A 185 -2.89 22.25 2.38
N THR A 186 -3.05 21.00 2.80
CA THR A 186 -3.50 20.66 4.18
C THR A 186 -2.61 21.30 5.23
N THR A 187 -1.28 21.32 5.01
CA THR A 187 -0.32 21.97 5.93
C THR A 187 -0.57 23.48 5.99
N LYS A 188 -0.73 24.15 4.84
CA LYS A 188 -1.08 25.58 4.77
C LYS A 188 -2.45 25.87 5.39
N THR A 189 -3.46 25.03 5.12
CA THR A 189 -4.80 25.13 5.70
C THR A 189 -4.73 25.05 7.21
N ASN A 190 -4.02 24.05 7.76
CA ASN A 190 -3.86 23.89 9.20
C ASN A 190 -3.10 25.06 9.83
N ALA A 191 -2.09 25.61 9.14
CA ALA A 191 -1.38 26.81 9.58
C ALA A 191 -2.29 28.05 9.63
N ILE A 192 -3.15 28.21 8.63
CA ILE A 192 -4.16 29.30 8.59
C ILE A 192 -5.20 29.09 9.71
N LEU A 193 -5.71 27.87 9.89
CA LEU A 193 -6.66 27.54 10.96
C LEU A 193 -6.07 27.74 12.36
N ALA A 194 -4.78 27.47 12.53
CA ALA A 194 -4.07 27.72 13.79
C ALA A 194 -4.14 29.19 14.20
N GLU A 195 -4.25 30.13 13.25
CA GLU A 195 -4.42 31.54 13.57
C GLU A 195 -5.76 31.83 14.25
N ILE A 196 -6.83 31.07 13.95
CA ILE A 196 -8.15 31.26 14.59
C ILE A 196 -8.11 30.88 16.06
N VAL A 197 -7.31 29.87 16.41
CA VAL A 197 -7.28 29.28 17.75
C VAL A 197 -6.45 30.19 18.67
N PRO A 198 -7.06 30.94 19.61
CA PRO A 198 -6.29 31.81 20.49
C PRO A 198 -5.29 30.98 21.31
N PRO A 199 -4.06 31.47 21.56
CA PRO A 199 -3.09 30.74 22.39
C PRO A 199 -3.59 30.43 23.82
N SER A 200 -4.54 31.24 24.32
CA SER A 200 -5.19 31.05 25.62
C SER A 200 -6.40 30.12 25.58
N SER A 201 -6.85 29.68 24.40
CA SER A 201 -7.99 28.79 24.30
C SER A 201 -7.66 27.44 24.93
N ARG A 202 -8.60 26.93 25.73
CA ARG A 202 -8.53 25.58 26.30
C ARG A 202 -8.53 24.48 25.22
N PHE A 203 -8.93 24.80 23.99
CA PHE A 203 -8.85 23.92 22.82
C PHE A 203 -7.49 23.97 22.10
N GLY A 204 -6.65 24.97 22.39
CA GLY A 204 -5.34 25.18 21.77
C GLY A 204 -4.42 23.97 21.80
N PRO A 205 -4.18 23.33 22.98
CA PRO A 205 -3.35 22.13 23.05
C PRO A 205 -3.87 20.99 22.17
N MET A 206 -5.17 20.76 22.13
CA MET A 206 -5.78 19.70 21.29
C MET A 206 -5.62 20.00 19.81
N PHE A 207 -5.84 21.26 19.41
CA PHE A 207 -5.61 21.68 18.03
C PHE A 207 -4.15 21.43 17.62
N ILE A 208 -3.18 21.86 18.43
CA ILE A 208 -1.75 21.67 18.12
C ILE A 208 -1.40 20.19 17.97
N ARG A 209 -1.99 19.31 18.79
CA ARG A 209 -1.75 17.86 18.70
C ARG A 209 -2.37 17.23 17.45
N ASN A 210 -3.63 17.55 17.15
CA ASN A 210 -4.41 16.86 16.11
C ASN A 210 -4.27 17.53 14.74
N CYS A 211 -3.83 18.79 14.70
CA CYS A 211 -3.79 19.63 13.50
C CYS A 211 -2.44 20.27 13.27
N PRO A 212 -1.34 19.48 13.21
CA PRO A 212 -0.01 20.04 13.10
C PRO A 212 0.12 20.87 11.80
N ALA A 213 0.54 22.13 11.97
CA ALA A 213 0.85 23.07 10.90
C ALA A 213 2.18 22.78 10.20
N THR A 214 3.00 21.89 10.76
CA THR A 214 4.23 21.37 10.15
C THR A 214 4.29 19.87 10.39
N GLN A 215 4.64 19.10 9.36
CA GLN A 215 4.55 17.64 9.36
C GLN A 215 5.65 16.93 10.15
N GLY A 216 6.16 17.53 11.21
CA GLY A 216 7.22 16.94 12.04
C GLY A 216 6.73 15.87 13.03
N ARG A 217 5.46 15.44 12.98
CA ARG A 217 5.04 14.27 13.75
C ARG A 217 5.37 13.01 12.96
N ASN A 218 6.56 12.50 13.27
CA ASN A 218 7.09 11.21 12.85
C ASN A 218 6.38 10.05 13.57
N ASP A 219 5.60 10.38 14.59
CA ASP A 219 4.70 9.45 15.26
C ASP A 219 3.36 9.49 14.52
N PHE A 220 3.08 8.44 13.73
CA PHE A 220 1.73 8.15 13.27
C PHE A 220 0.77 8.31 14.46
N SER A 221 -0.27 9.14 14.32
CA SER A 221 -1.25 9.31 15.41
C SER A 221 -1.79 7.93 15.74
N GLN A 222 -1.55 7.51 16.98
CA GLN A 222 -2.06 6.24 17.48
C GLN A 222 -3.56 6.43 17.70
N ILE A 223 -4.36 5.51 17.19
CA ILE A 223 -5.82 5.57 17.23
C ILE A 223 -6.32 5.87 18.65
N GLU A 224 -5.71 5.24 19.65
CA GLU A 224 -6.09 5.38 21.06
C GLU A 224 -5.78 6.79 21.60
N SER A 225 -4.66 7.39 21.21
CA SER A 225 -4.33 8.77 21.60
C SER A 225 -5.27 9.77 20.95
N GLU A 226 -5.65 9.54 19.70
CA GLU A 226 -6.59 10.41 18.98
C GLU A 226 -8.02 10.25 19.54
N LEU A 227 -8.39 9.03 19.94
CA LEU A 227 -9.66 8.74 20.60
C LEU A 227 -9.78 9.47 21.94
N ASP A 228 -8.72 9.48 22.76
CA ASP A 228 -8.66 10.23 24.02
C ASP A 228 -8.74 11.75 23.80
N ASP A 229 -8.05 12.26 22.78
CA ASP A 229 -8.10 13.68 22.41
C ASP A 229 -9.51 14.09 21.97
N VAL A 230 -10.17 13.29 21.13
CA VAL A 230 -11.55 13.54 20.69
C VAL A 230 -12.53 13.41 21.86
N GLY A 231 -12.33 12.45 22.77
CA GLY A 231 -13.12 12.34 24.00
C GLY A 231 -13.01 13.59 24.87
N THR A 232 -11.80 14.12 25.03
CA THR A 232 -11.54 15.37 25.75
C THR A 232 -12.22 16.56 25.05
N LEU A 233 -12.12 16.64 23.72
CA LEU A 233 -12.80 17.67 22.92
C LEU A 233 -14.32 17.62 23.13
N THR A 234 -14.94 16.43 23.09
CA THR A 234 -16.36 16.27 23.37
C THR A 234 -16.71 16.79 24.78
N SER A 235 -15.97 16.39 25.81
CA SER A 235 -16.21 16.86 27.19
C SER A 235 -16.03 18.38 27.37
N LEU A 236 -15.12 19.00 26.62
CA LEU A 236 -14.97 20.45 26.61
C LEU A 236 -16.14 21.13 25.89
N THR A 237 -16.61 20.58 24.76
CA THR A 237 -17.79 21.11 24.05
C THR A 237 -19.08 20.99 24.85
N ASP A 238 -19.18 20.03 25.76
CA ASP A 238 -20.34 19.89 26.66
C ASP A 238 -20.47 21.00 27.70
N GLN A 239 -19.40 21.77 27.91
CA GLN A 239 -19.40 22.94 28.79
C GLN A 239 -19.85 24.21 28.06
N LEU A 240 -20.09 24.14 26.75
CA LEU A 240 -20.59 25.27 25.95
C LEU A 240 -22.12 25.31 25.98
N PRO A 241 -22.75 26.48 25.81
CA PRO A 241 -24.22 26.60 25.74
C PRO A 241 -24.84 25.70 24.68
N GLU A 242 -25.97 25.09 25.02
CA GLU A 242 -26.76 24.25 24.11
C GLU A 242 -27.19 25.03 22.85
N GLY A 243 -27.17 24.39 21.68
CA GLY A 243 -27.50 25.02 20.40
C GLY A 243 -26.34 25.77 19.74
N LEU A 244 -25.25 26.06 20.46
CA LEU A 244 -24.14 26.84 19.91
C LEU A 244 -23.20 26.02 19.01
N VAL A 245 -22.97 24.74 19.36
CA VAL A 245 -21.96 23.87 18.74
C VAL A 245 -22.54 22.50 18.32
N ASP A 246 -23.85 22.41 18.10
CA ASP A 246 -24.53 21.12 17.88
C ASP A 246 -23.99 20.36 16.66
N GLU A 247 -23.67 21.05 15.57
CA GLU A 247 -23.07 20.42 14.39
C GLU A 247 -21.65 19.90 14.66
N GLN A 248 -20.85 20.68 15.39
CA GLN A 248 -19.49 20.28 15.77
C GLN A 248 -19.52 19.10 16.74
N LYS A 249 -20.44 19.10 17.72
CA LYS A 249 -20.67 17.96 18.62
C LYS A 249 -21.04 16.71 17.85
N LYS A 250 -22.01 16.81 16.93
CA LYS A 250 -22.40 15.70 16.06
C LYS A 250 -21.23 15.16 15.24
N TYR A 251 -20.39 16.04 14.69
CA TYR A 251 -19.18 15.60 13.98
C TYR A 251 -18.20 14.88 14.91
N LEU A 252 -17.90 15.45 16.08
CA LEU A 252 -16.98 14.85 17.06
C LEU A 252 -17.48 13.49 17.55
N GLU A 253 -18.79 13.33 17.79
CA GLU A 253 -19.41 12.05 18.16
C GLU A 253 -19.25 11.01 17.05
N GLN A 254 -19.52 11.37 15.80
CA GLN A 254 -19.33 10.49 14.65
C GLN A 254 -17.86 10.12 14.46
N TYR A 255 -16.95 11.08 14.67
CA TYR A 255 -15.51 10.86 14.53
C TYR A 255 -14.99 9.97 15.65
N ARG A 256 -15.46 10.17 16.88
CA ARG A 256 -15.19 9.31 18.03
C ARG A 256 -15.69 7.89 17.80
N ALA A 257 -16.91 7.71 17.28
CA ALA A 257 -17.45 6.40 16.95
C ALA A 257 -16.60 5.69 15.87
N PHE A 258 -16.11 6.43 14.88
CA PHE A 258 -15.15 5.91 13.90
C PHE A 258 -13.84 5.45 14.56
N LEU A 259 -13.21 6.29 15.38
CA LEU A 259 -11.96 5.94 16.07
C LEU A 259 -12.13 4.77 17.03
N GLN A 260 -13.25 4.71 17.77
CA GLN A 260 -13.59 3.58 18.62
C GLN A 260 -13.67 2.28 17.82
N SER A 261 -14.36 2.29 16.67
CA SER A 261 -14.41 1.12 15.80
C SER A 261 -13.04 0.70 15.29
N ARG A 262 -12.10 1.64 15.06
CA ARG A 262 -10.72 1.31 14.66
C ARG A 262 -9.91 0.76 15.84
N ALA A 263 -10.10 1.26 17.05
CA ALA A 263 -9.49 0.72 18.27
C ALA A 263 -9.98 -0.70 18.55
N ASP A 264 -11.28 -0.96 18.41
CA ASP A 264 -11.87 -2.29 18.54
C ASP A 264 -11.26 -3.28 17.52
N ALA A 265 -11.02 -2.81 16.29
CA ALA A 265 -10.31 -3.57 15.27
C ALA A 265 -8.84 -3.85 15.67
N THR A 266 -8.14 -2.89 16.28
CA THR A 266 -6.78 -3.10 16.85
C THR A 266 -6.79 -4.24 17.87
N HIS A 267 -7.72 -4.21 18.82
CA HIS A 267 -7.84 -5.23 19.87
C HIS A 267 -8.15 -6.62 19.28
N LEU A 268 -9.06 -6.68 18.32
CA LEU A 268 -9.39 -7.94 17.64
C LEU A 268 -8.17 -8.52 16.90
N MET A 269 -7.41 -7.70 16.18
CA MET A 269 -6.19 -8.15 15.50
C MET A 269 -5.18 -8.74 16.50
N ALA A 270 -4.96 -8.07 17.63
CA ALA A 270 -4.09 -8.56 18.70
C ALA A 270 -4.62 -9.87 19.29
N GLU A 271 -5.92 -9.97 19.58
CA GLU A 271 -6.56 -11.18 20.11
C GLU A 271 -6.38 -12.39 19.15
N ARG A 272 -6.57 -12.17 17.85
CA ARG A 272 -6.37 -13.21 16.82
C ARG A 272 -4.92 -13.69 16.79
N ALA A 273 -3.96 -12.78 16.89
CA ALA A 273 -2.54 -13.11 16.92
C ALA A 273 -2.15 -13.86 18.20
N ILE A 274 -2.63 -13.41 19.37
CA ILE A 274 -2.45 -14.10 20.66
C ILE A 274 -3.02 -15.52 20.59
N THR A 275 -4.22 -15.66 20.02
CA THR A 275 -4.89 -16.96 19.88
C THR A 275 -4.10 -17.89 18.96
N ALA A 276 -3.65 -17.39 17.81
CA ALA A 276 -2.79 -18.14 16.90
C ALA A 276 -1.47 -18.58 17.57
N ALA A 277 -0.87 -17.71 18.39
CA ALA A 277 0.39 -18.00 19.08
C ALA A 277 0.26 -19.11 20.14
N LYS A 278 -0.93 -19.38 20.69
CA LYS A 278 -1.12 -20.42 21.73
C LYS A 278 -0.88 -21.85 21.20
N SER A 279 -1.15 -22.10 19.93
CA SER A 279 -1.01 -23.42 19.30
C SER A 279 0.09 -23.49 18.25
N ALA A 280 0.76 -22.38 17.97
CA ALA A 280 1.78 -22.29 16.95
C ALA A 280 3.12 -22.89 17.41
N SER A 281 3.80 -23.58 16.50
CA SER A 281 5.17 -24.09 16.68
C SER A 281 6.25 -23.16 16.12
N ALA A 282 5.82 -22.11 15.42
CA ALA A 282 6.67 -21.10 14.79
C ALA A 282 6.11 -19.70 15.07
N PRO A 283 6.88 -18.62 14.84
CA PRO A 283 6.40 -17.25 15.05
C PRO A 283 5.11 -16.95 14.28
N VAL A 284 4.27 -16.10 14.88
CA VAL A 284 3.10 -15.49 14.24
C VAL A 284 3.49 -14.12 13.74
N ILE A 285 3.04 -13.75 12.55
CA ILE A 285 3.27 -12.41 11.99
C ILE A 285 1.97 -11.61 12.06
N MET A 286 2.07 -10.33 12.40
CA MET A 286 1.01 -9.35 12.22
C MET A 286 1.47 -8.32 11.17
N ILE A 287 0.69 -8.13 10.11
CA ILE A 287 0.89 -7.04 9.14
C ILE A 287 -0.27 -6.07 9.27
N ILE A 288 0.02 -4.93 9.90
CA ILE A 288 -0.94 -3.91 10.30
C ILE A 288 -0.51 -2.55 9.76
N GLY A 289 -1.46 -1.65 9.54
CA GLY A 289 -1.25 -0.24 9.29
C GLY A 289 -0.59 0.42 10.49
N ALA A 290 0.30 1.38 10.23
CA ALA A 290 1.10 2.01 11.29
C ALA A 290 0.28 2.67 12.42
N ALA A 291 -0.95 3.09 12.15
CA ALA A 291 -1.87 3.67 13.14
C ALA A 291 -2.35 2.65 14.21
N HIS A 292 -2.24 1.35 13.94
CA HIS A 292 -2.63 0.27 14.87
C HIS A 292 -1.47 -0.21 15.76
N GLU A 293 -0.25 0.29 15.57
CA GLU A 293 0.95 -0.20 16.26
C GLU A 293 0.84 -0.08 17.79
N GLY A 294 0.49 1.09 18.30
CA GLY A 294 0.47 1.44 19.72
C GLY A 294 -0.54 0.62 20.52
N GLY A 295 -1.80 0.56 20.05
CA GLY A 295 -2.81 -0.31 20.65
C GLY A 295 -2.44 -1.79 20.60
N THR A 296 -1.86 -2.26 19.48
CA THR A 296 -1.41 -3.66 19.35
C THR A 296 -0.30 -3.98 20.35
N VAL A 297 0.71 -3.11 20.47
CA VAL A 297 1.83 -3.25 21.42
C VAL A 297 1.32 -3.31 22.86
N THR A 298 0.35 -2.45 23.20
CA THR A 298 -0.28 -2.42 24.53
C THR A 298 -1.00 -3.74 24.82
N ALA A 299 -1.89 -4.16 23.92
CA ALA A 299 -2.67 -5.39 24.07
C ALA A 299 -1.78 -6.65 24.20
N LEU A 300 -0.71 -6.76 23.40
CA LEU A 300 0.21 -7.89 23.47
C LEU A 300 1.05 -7.91 24.76
N ARG A 301 1.44 -6.73 25.25
CA ARG A 301 2.17 -6.59 26.53
C ARG A 301 1.29 -7.01 27.70
N GLU A 302 0.04 -6.55 27.73
CA GLU A 302 -0.95 -6.93 28.75
C GLU A 302 -1.24 -8.43 28.74
N ALA A 303 -1.26 -9.05 27.56
CA ALA A 303 -1.42 -10.49 27.42
C ALA A 303 -0.18 -11.31 27.81
N GLY A 304 0.95 -10.65 28.10
CA GLY A 304 2.22 -11.30 28.43
C GLY A 304 2.76 -12.19 27.29
N VAL A 305 2.54 -11.80 26.04
CA VAL A 305 3.03 -12.54 24.86
C VAL A 305 4.35 -11.91 24.38
N PRO A 306 5.41 -12.69 24.10
CA PRO A 306 6.64 -12.12 23.56
C PRO A 306 6.38 -11.54 22.17
N PHE A 307 6.87 -10.32 21.91
CA PHE A 307 6.75 -9.71 20.59
C PHE A 307 7.91 -8.79 20.24
N ALA A 308 8.08 -8.54 18.94
CA ALA A 308 8.93 -7.47 18.44
C ALA A 308 8.24 -6.72 17.31
N VAL A 309 8.30 -5.38 17.35
CA VAL A 309 7.92 -4.51 16.25
C VAL A 309 9.10 -4.33 15.32
N ILE A 310 8.92 -4.64 14.05
CA ILE A 310 9.92 -4.52 13.00
C ILE A 310 9.43 -3.44 12.02
N ALA A 311 9.93 -2.23 12.18
CA ALA A 311 9.69 -1.17 11.21
C ALA A 311 10.60 -1.35 10.00
N THR A 312 10.07 -1.18 8.79
CA THR A 312 10.93 -1.18 7.60
C THR A 312 11.76 0.10 7.54
N ILE A 313 12.87 0.06 6.80
CA ILE A 313 13.73 1.24 6.64
C ILE A 313 12.95 2.38 5.98
N SER A 314 12.10 2.09 5.00
CA SER A 314 11.30 3.11 4.31
C SER A 314 10.28 3.76 5.24
N LEU A 315 9.60 2.99 6.10
CA LEU A 315 8.68 3.54 7.09
C LEU A 315 9.38 4.47 8.08
N LYS A 316 10.58 4.06 8.54
CA LYS A 316 11.37 4.89 9.46
C LYS A 316 11.83 6.19 8.78
N ALA A 317 12.29 6.10 7.53
CA ALA A 317 12.77 7.25 6.79
C ALA A 317 11.67 8.23 6.36
N GLU A 318 10.44 7.74 6.17
CA GLU A 318 9.24 8.59 6.03
C GLU A 318 8.94 9.38 7.31
N GLY A 319 9.28 8.83 8.48
CA GLY A 319 9.34 9.60 9.71
C GLY A 319 10.41 10.70 9.60
N ASP A 320 11.62 10.35 9.21
CA ASP A 320 12.76 11.29 9.28
C ASP A 320 12.81 12.35 8.15
N SER A 321 11.96 12.29 7.11
CA SER A 321 12.05 13.19 5.94
C SER A 321 10.74 13.44 5.18
N VAL A 322 10.65 14.55 4.44
CA VAL A 322 9.44 15.03 3.71
C VAL A 322 9.16 14.22 2.42
N SER A 323 9.93 13.20 2.09
CA SER A 323 9.74 12.46 0.83
C SER A 323 9.73 10.95 1.08
N PRO A 324 8.65 10.23 0.70
CA PRO A 324 8.63 8.79 0.77
C PRO A 324 9.82 8.22 -0.01
N ILE A 325 10.58 7.33 0.63
CA ILE A 325 11.69 6.65 -0.03
C ILE A 325 11.13 5.53 -0.89
N GLY A 326 11.34 5.66 -2.20
CA GLY A 326 11.03 4.61 -3.17
C GLY A 326 9.69 4.78 -3.88
N THR A 327 9.22 3.69 -4.48
CA THR A 327 8.04 3.70 -5.34
C THR A 327 6.78 3.43 -4.52
N SER A 328 5.75 4.27 -4.68
CA SER A 328 4.38 3.99 -4.23
C SER A 328 3.50 3.59 -5.42
N LEU A 329 2.42 2.88 -5.15
CA LEU A 329 1.32 2.77 -6.10
C LEU A 329 0.80 4.17 -6.39
N SER A 330 0.64 4.50 -7.68
CA SER A 330 -0.20 5.64 -8.03
C SER A 330 -1.61 5.39 -7.47
N PRO A 331 -2.36 6.41 -7.05
CA PRO A 331 -3.68 6.16 -6.47
C PRO A 331 -4.68 5.49 -7.42
N GLY A 332 -4.43 5.49 -8.73
CA GLY A 332 -5.22 4.75 -9.71
C GLY A 332 -4.89 3.26 -9.69
N GLU A 333 -3.62 2.90 -9.50
CA GLU A 333 -3.22 1.52 -9.23
C GLU A 333 -3.73 1.06 -7.85
N TYR A 334 -3.73 1.95 -6.86
CA TYR A 334 -4.29 1.68 -5.53
C TYR A 334 -5.80 1.45 -5.56
N ASP A 335 -6.57 2.27 -6.28
CA ASP A 335 -8.01 2.07 -6.44
C ASP A 335 -8.35 0.77 -7.17
N ARG A 336 -7.57 0.42 -8.20
CA ARG A 336 -7.69 -0.87 -8.86
C ARG A 336 -7.50 -2.00 -7.84
N LYS A 337 -6.48 -1.89 -6.97
CA LYS A 337 -6.28 -2.86 -5.90
C LYS A 337 -7.46 -2.89 -4.90
N MET A 338 -8.02 -1.74 -4.53
CA MET A 338 -9.23 -1.66 -3.67
C MET A 338 -10.43 -2.39 -4.27
N LYS A 339 -10.55 -2.40 -5.59
CA LYS A 339 -11.59 -3.12 -6.34
C LYS A 339 -11.22 -4.58 -6.64
N ALA A 340 -10.12 -5.06 -6.07
CA ALA A 340 -9.54 -6.37 -6.33
C ALA A 340 -9.24 -6.60 -7.82
N TYR A 341 -8.78 -5.57 -8.53
CA TYR A 341 -8.27 -5.63 -9.91
C TYR A 341 -6.73 -5.65 -9.91
N PRO A 342 -6.08 -6.08 -11.01
CA PRO A 342 -4.63 -5.95 -11.15
C PRO A 342 -4.25 -4.48 -10.97
N ALA A 343 -3.26 -4.18 -10.12
CA ALA A 343 -2.82 -2.83 -9.82
C ALA A 343 -2.37 -2.13 -11.11
N ARG A 344 -1.50 -2.78 -11.87
CA ARG A 344 -0.98 -2.26 -13.15
C ARG A 344 -1.91 -2.55 -14.33
N ASN A 345 -1.85 -1.68 -15.34
CA ASN A 345 -2.62 -1.83 -16.58
C ASN A 345 -1.77 -2.36 -17.75
N SER A 346 -1.04 -3.46 -17.58
CA SER A 346 -0.26 -4.10 -18.65
C SER A 346 -1.17 -4.71 -19.74
N ALA A 347 -0.62 -5.04 -20.92
CA ALA A 347 -1.41 -5.66 -22.00
C ALA A 347 -2.00 -7.02 -21.55
N VAL A 348 -1.23 -7.79 -20.79
CA VAL A 348 -1.67 -9.03 -20.13
C VAL A 348 -2.84 -8.76 -19.18
N ASN A 349 -2.71 -7.78 -18.28
CA ASN A 349 -3.74 -7.46 -17.29
C ASN A 349 -5.04 -6.97 -17.96
N ARG A 350 -4.95 -6.23 -19.07
CA ARG A 350 -6.11 -5.79 -19.85
C ARG A 350 -6.91 -6.97 -20.43
N ILE A 351 -6.23 -8.05 -20.82
CA ILE A 351 -6.89 -9.26 -21.34
C ILE A 351 -7.44 -10.12 -20.21
N LEU A 352 -6.65 -10.38 -19.16
CA LEU A 352 -7.05 -11.26 -18.05
C LEU A 352 -8.27 -10.75 -17.28
N TYR A 353 -8.44 -9.43 -17.19
CA TYR A 353 -9.58 -8.79 -16.57
C TYR A 353 -10.78 -8.60 -17.53
N ALA A 354 -10.54 -8.68 -18.85
CA ALA A 354 -11.55 -8.82 -19.91
C ALA A 354 -12.73 -7.81 -19.94
N GLU A 355 -12.51 -6.53 -19.63
CA GLU A 355 -13.56 -5.52 -19.86
C GLU A 355 -13.31 -4.58 -21.05
N GLY A 356 -12.15 -4.59 -21.71
CA GLY A 356 -11.86 -3.72 -22.87
C GLY A 356 -12.01 -2.20 -22.64
N LYS A 357 -12.54 -1.81 -21.49
CA LYS A 357 -12.64 -0.47 -20.96
C LYS A 357 -11.39 -0.33 -20.09
N ILE A 358 -10.51 0.57 -20.50
CA ILE A 358 -9.62 1.21 -19.54
C ILE A 358 -10.57 1.75 -18.48
N ALA A 359 -10.63 1.12 -17.30
CA ALA A 359 -11.28 1.74 -16.15
C ALA A 359 -10.66 3.13 -16.09
N LYS A 360 -11.45 4.16 -16.36
CA LYS A 360 -10.98 5.53 -16.17
C LYS A 360 -10.43 5.54 -14.76
N PRO A 361 -9.20 6.01 -14.54
CA PRO A 361 -8.64 6.11 -13.21
C PRO A 361 -9.71 6.69 -12.28
N VAL A 362 -10.25 5.87 -11.39
CA VAL A 362 -11.13 6.33 -10.34
C VAL A 362 -10.19 6.45 -9.16
N CYS A 363 -9.91 7.65 -8.69
CA CYS A 363 -9.08 7.77 -7.50
C CYS A 363 -9.88 7.20 -6.33
N SER A 364 -9.27 6.26 -5.59
CA SER A 364 -9.86 5.84 -4.32
C SER A 364 -9.87 7.04 -3.39
N LYS A 365 -11.04 7.38 -2.86
CA LYS A 365 -11.17 8.34 -1.74
C LYS A 365 -10.78 7.70 -0.41
N THR A 366 -10.54 6.39 -0.39
CA THR A 366 -10.33 5.61 0.82
C THR A 366 -8.85 5.27 0.97
N ARG A 367 -8.33 5.41 2.19
CA ARG A 367 -7.01 4.91 2.62
C ARG A 367 -7.08 3.52 3.25
N LYS A 368 -8.24 2.85 3.12
CA LYS A 368 -8.45 1.50 3.64
C LYS A 368 -7.51 0.53 2.94
N LYS A 369 -7.04 -0.49 3.65
CA LYS A 369 -6.17 -1.53 3.08
C LYS A 369 -6.94 -2.33 2.03
N PRO A 370 -6.41 -2.52 0.81
CA PRO A 370 -7.10 -3.30 -0.20
C PRO A 370 -7.39 -4.74 0.27
N PRO A 371 -8.54 -5.33 -0.11
CA PRO A 371 -8.80 -6.73 0.17
C PRO A 371 -7.76 -7.61 -0.55
N PRO A 372 -7.47 -8.83 -0.06
CA PRO A 372 -6.60 -9.76 -0.75
C PRO A 372 -7.10 -10.04 -2.18
N SER A 373 -6.22 -9.85 -3.16
CA SER A 373 -6.46 -10.09 -4.57
C SER A 373 -6.08 -11.51 -5.01
N ILE A 374 -5.32 -12.24 -4.19
CA ILE A 374 -4.82 -13.60 -4.49
C ILE A 374 -5.92 -14.63 -4.78
N TYR A 375 -7.14 -14.41 -4.26
CA TYR A 375 -8.30 -15.27 -4.49
C TYR A 375 -9.04 -14.96 -5.79
N GLN A 376 -8.70 -13.86 -6.46
CA GLN A 376 -9.39 -13.45 -7.67
C GLN A 376 -9.06 -14.41 -8.82
N ARG A 377 -10.05 -14.73 -9.65
CA ARG A 377 -9.85 -15.58 -10.83
C ARG A 377 -8.74 -15.06 -11.76
N TRP A 378 -8.63 -13.74 -11.92
CA TRP A 378 -7.57 -13.16 -12.75
C TRP A 378 -6.18 -13.39 -12.17
N ALA A 379 -6.03 -13.45 -10.84
CA ALA A 379 -4.75 -13.64 -10.17
C ALA A 379 -4.21 -15.05 -10.42
N LEU A 380 -5.08 -16.07 -10.29
CA LEU A 380 -4.74 -17.46 -10.62
C LEU A 380 -4.32 -17.62 -12.08
N ARG A 381 -5.09 -17.06 -13.02
CA ARG A 381 -4.73 -17.12 -14.44
C ARG A 381 -3.46 -16.36 -14.75
N LYS A 382 -3.23 -15.24 -14.07
CA LYS A 382 -2.01 -14.46 -14.24
C LYS A 382 -0.78 -15.26 -13.81
N ALA A 383 -0.87 -15.99 -12.70
CA ALA A 383 0.18 -16.89 -12.27
C ALA A 383 0.47 -17.97 -13.34
N ASP A 384 -0.57 -18.57 -13.93
CA ASP A 384 -0.42 -19.54 -15.02
C ASP A 384 0.25 -18.93 -16.27
N VAL A 385 -0.13 -17.71 -16.65
CA VAL A 385 0.46 -16.98 -17.78
C VAL A 385 1.94 -16.69 -17.51
N TYR A 386 2.27 -16.26 -16.29
CA TYR A 386 3.63 -15.91 -15.91
C TYR A 386 4.52 -17.15 -15.84
N ASP A 387 4.04 -18.25 -15.26
CA ASP A 387 4.79 -19.51 -15.23
C ASP A 387 5.04 -20.04 -16.66
N LEU A 388 4.02 -20.06 -17.53
CA LEU A 388 4.19 -20.48 -18.93
C LEU A 388 5.21 -19.61 -19.67
N SER A 389 5.10 -18.29 -19.53
CA SER A 389 5.99 -17.33 -20.16
C SER A 389 7.43 -17.46 -19.67
N ARG A 390 7.60 -17.66 -18.36
CA ARG A 390 8.90 -17.91 -17.72
C ARG A 390 9.53 -19.20 -18.26
N ARG A 391 8.81 -20.32 -18.24
CA ARG A 391 9.33 -21.61 -18.73
C ARG A 391 9.75 -21.53 -20.20
N PHE A 392 8.97 -20.82 -21.02
CA PHE A 392 9.33 -20.60 -22.43
C PHE A 392 10.59 -19.76 -22.58
N ALA A 393 10.66 -18.63 -21.87
CA ALA A 393 11.83 -17.76 -21.91
C ALA A 393 13.09 -18.45 -21.36
N ASP A 394 12.99 -19.16 -20.23
CA ASP A 394 14.11 -19.93 -19.65
C ASP A 394 14.61 -20.96 -20.67
N ALA A 395 13.73 -21.73 -21.30
CA ALA A 395 14.12 -22.72 -22.31
C ALA A 395 14.76 -22.06 -23.55
N ALA A 396 14.21 -20.95 -24.02
CA ALA A 396 14.75 -20.25 -25.19
C ALA A 396 16.10 -19.54 -24.90
N LEU A 397 16.33 -19.11 -23.66
CA LEU A 397 17.51 -18.36 -23.24
C LEU A 397 18.61 -19.25 -22.63
N SER A 398 18.38 -20.56 -22.45
CA SER A 398 19.31 -21.51 -21.78
C SER A 398 20.17 -22.36 -22.73
N GLY A 399 20.19 -22.09 -24.04
CA GLY A 399 21.02 -22.81 -25.02
C GLY A 399 21.89 -21.91 -25.91
N ASP A 400 22.43 -22.49 -26.99
CA ASP A 400 23.01 -21.79 -28.15
C ASP A 400 22.00 -20.90 -28.90
N GLY A 401 20.73 -20.99 -28.51
CA GLY A 401 19.59 -20.32 -29.13
C GLY A 401 19.05 -21.12 -30.31
N SER A 402 19.11 -22.45 -30.24
CA SER A 402 18.37 -23.33 -31.15
C SER A 402 16.86 -23.04 -31.09
N THR A 403 16.26 -22.86 -32.27
CA THR A 403 14.88 -22.40 -32.44
C THR A 403 14.01 -23.44 -33.15
N PRO A 404 12.79 -23.71 -32.64
CA PRO A 404 12.25 -23.35 -31.32
C PRO A 404 12.83 -24.24 -30.18
N PRO A 405 12.81 -23.78 -28.91
CA PRO A 405 13.17 -24.67 -27.80
C PRO A 405 12.20 -25.87 -27.77
N PRO A 406 12.70 -27.10 -27.51
CA PRO A 406 11.83 -28.27 -27.45
C PRO A 406 10.76 -28.08 -26.36
N PRO A 407 9.49 -28.39 -26.62
CA PRO A 407 8.42 -28.19 -25.66
C PRO A 407 8.62 -29.11 -24.44
N PRO A 408 8.63 -28.58 -23.20
CA PRO A 408 8.53 -29.43 -22.02
C PRO A 408 7.12 -30.03 -21.97
N PRO A 409 6.90 -31.26 -21.48
CA PRO A 409 5.56 -31.72 -21.14
C PRO A 409 4.90 -30.73 -20.16
N PRO A 410 3.63 -30.27 -20.36
CA PRO A 410 2.64 -30.69 -21.35
C PRO A 410 2.65 -29.91 -22.69
N GLY A 411 3.58 -28.98 -22.88
CA GLY A 411 3.74 -28.16 -24.08
C GLY A 411 3.83 -26.67 -23.75
N TRP A 412 3.67 -25.84 -24.78
CA TRP A 412 3.64 -24.38 -24.67
C TRP A 412 2.21 -23.83 -24.51
N ALA A 413 1.36 -24.57 -23.81
CA ALA A 413 -0.01 -24.18 -23.52
C ALA A 413 -0.47 -24.68 -22.14
N ASN A 414 -1.39 -23.94 -21.53
CA ASN A 414 -2.13 -24.33 -20.34
C ASN A 414 -3.57 -23.79 -20.44
N GLY A 415 -4.37 -23.93 -19.37
CA GLY A 415 -5.77 -23.48 -19.37
C GLY A 415 -5.97 -21.96 -19.42
N SER A 416 -4.89 -21.16 -19.35
CA SER A 416 -4.92 -19.70 -19.26
C SER A 416 -4.25 -19.03 -20.47
N ALA A 417 -3.29 -19.68 -21.12
CA ALA A 417 -2.60 -19.16 -22.29
C ALA A 417 -1.89 -20.24 -23.13
N SER A 418 -1.51 -19.84 -24.34
CA SER A 418 -0.63 -20.58 -25.24
C SER A 418 0.43 -19.66 -25.86
N ILE A 419 1.58 -20.23 -26.20
CA ILE A 419 2.68 -19.57 -26.91
C ILE A 419 2.90 -20.34 -28.21
N ASP A 420 2.95 -19.62 -29.33
CA ASP A 420 3.41 -20.15 -30.61
C ASP A 420 4.92 -19.92 -30.74
N PRO A 421 5.76 -20.97 -30.57
CA PRO A 421 7.21 -20.83 -30.63
C PRO A 421 7.72 -20.39 -32.01
N SER A 422 6.96 -20.64 -33.08
CA SER A 422 7.36 -20.29 -34.44
C SER A 422 7.36 -18.78 -34.67
N GLY A 423 6.57 -18.04 -33.90
CA GLY A 423 6.54 -16.58 -33.90
C GLY A 423 7.63 -15.92 -33.05
N ALA A 424 8.48 -16.70 -32.37
CA ALA A 424 9.51 -16.16 -31.50
C ALA A 424 10.63 -15.46 -32.28
N ARG A 425 11.09 -14.32 -31.75
CA ARG A 425 12.15 -13.46 -32.30
C ARG A 425 13.23 -13.27 -31.25
N PHE A 426 14.49 -13.52 -31.62
CA PHE A 426 15.62 -13.47 -30.70
C PHE A 426 16.35 -12.14 -30.87
N ASN A 427 16.52 -11.40 -29.76
CA ASN A 427 17.31 -10.19 -29.75
C ASN A 427 18.76 -10.54 -29.37
N ARG A 428 19.70 -10.32 -30.29
CA ARG A 428 21.12 -10.58 -30.09
C ARG A 428 21.90 -9.25 -30.13
N GLY A 429 22.86 -9.11 -29.21
CA GLY A 429 23.77 -7.97 -29.19
C GLY A 429 24.77 -7.99 -30.34
N ALA A 430 25.56 -6.92 -30.48
CA ALA A 430 26.58 -6.78 -31.53
C ALA A 430 27.62 -7.93 -31.57
N ASN A 431 27.84 -8.59 -30.43
CA ASN A 431 28.73 -9.76 -30.29
C ASN A 431 28.02 -11.10 -30.55
N GLY A 432 26.79 -11.10 -31.09
CA GLY A 432 25.99 -12.30 -31.34
C GLY A 432 25.36 -12.92 -30.08
N ARG A 433 25.65 -12.37 -28.90
CA ARG A 433 25.15 -12.84 -27.61
C ARG A 433 23.62 -12.66 -27.55
N LEU A 434 22.92 -13.70 -27.14
CA LEU A 434 21.48 -13.63 -26.89
C LEU A 434 21.18 -12.73 -25.67
N LEU A 435 20.42 -11.65 -25.90
CA LEU A 435 20.03 -10.66 -24.90
C LEU A 435 18.60 -10.87 -24.42
N GLY A 436 17.70 -11.27 -25.33
CA GLY A 436 16.30 -11.49 -25.02
C GLY A 436 15.53 -12.20 -26.13
N ILE A 437 14.24 -12.42 -25.88
CA ILE A 437 13.31 -13.07 -26.78
C ILE A 437 11.97 -12.34 -26.75
N ALA A 438 11.42 -12.07 -27.93
CA ALA A 438 10.04 -11.68 -28.12
C ALA A 438 9.22 -12.86 -28.63
N PHE A 439 8.00 -13.06 -28.14
CA PHE A 439 7.12 -14.11 -28.64
C PHE A 439 5.64 -13.71 -28.54
N PRO A 440 4.79 -14.25 -29.43
CA PRO A 440 3.35 -14.11 -29.32
C PRO A 440 2.82 -14.98 -28.17
N LEU A 441 2.03 -14.37 -27.31
CA LEU A 441 1.35 -15.00 -26.18
C LEU A 441 -0.15 -14.81 -26.36
N THR A 442 -0.87 -15.91 -26.61
CA THR A 442 -2.33 -15.92 -26.72
C THR A 442 -2.93 -16.24 -25.37
N ILE A 443 -3.76 -15.34 -24.85
CA ILE A 443 -4.38 -15.45 -23.52
C ILE A 443 -5.86 -15.74 -23.68
N THR A 444 -6.33 -16.76 -22.98
CA THR A 444 -7.75 -17.13 -22.94
C THR A 444 -8.46 -16.29 -21.88
N ALA A 445 -9.22 -15.28 -22.32
CA ALA A 445 -10.07 -14.48 -21.44
C ALA A 445 -11.15 -15.36 -20.78
N GLY A 446 -11.65 -14.96 -19.62
CA GLY A 446 -12.30 -15.86 -18.69
C GLY A 446 -13.61 -16.53 -19.07
N GLY A 447 -13.54 -17.58 -19.89
CA GLY A 447 -14.68 -18.40 -20.28
C GLY A 447 -15.48 -17.83 -21.47
N ALA A 448 -14.94 -16.85 -22.19
CA ALA A 448 -15.56 -16.34 -23.42
C ALA A 448 -14.47 -16.01 -24.44
N GLU A 449 -14.69 -16.46 -25.68
CA GLU A 449 -14.09 -15.87 -26.87
C GLU A 449 -14.29 -14.34 -26.84
N PRO A 450 -13.31 -13.53 -27.28
CA PRO A 450 -12.15 -13.95 -28.07
C PRO A 450 -10.88 -14.19 -27.24
N GLU A 451 -10.11 -15.21 -27.64
CA GLU A 451 -8.68 -15.25 -27.35
C GLU A 451 -7.99 -13.99 -27.87
N LYS A 452 -7.00 -13.48 -27.12
CA LYS A 452 -6.23 -12.31 -27.54
C LYS A 452 -4.75 -12.57 -27.47
N THR A 453 -4.07 -12.31 -28.58
CA THR A 453 -2.62 -12.37 -28.66
C THR A 453 -2.00 -11.03 -28.29
N VAL A 454 -1.03 -11.08 -27.38
CA VAL A 454 -0.10 -9.98 -27.07
C VAL A 454 1.31 -10.39 -27.43
N TRP A 455 2.20 -9.42 -27.55
CA TRP A 455 3.63 -9.67 -27.69
C TRP A 455 4.31 -9.48 -26.34
N MET A 456 5.06 -10.49 -25.93
CA MET A 456 5.88 -10.42 -24.72
C MET A 456 7.34 -10.38 -25.13
N TYR A 457 8.08 -9.39 -24.64
CA TYR A 457 9.53 -9.32 -24.74
C TYR A 457 10.13 -9.64 -23.38
N VAL A 458 11.07 -10.59 -23.35
CA VAL A 458 11.72 -11.08 -22.13
C VAL A 458 13.23 -11.01 -22.30
N GLU A 459 13.93 -10.45 -21.33
CA GLU A 459 15.39 -10.31 -21.32
C GLU A 459 15.99 -10.82 -20.01
N LYS A 460 17.24 -11.31 -20.07
CA LYS A 460 18.00 -11.63 -18.85
C LYS A 460 18.33 -10.34 -18.11
N ARG A 461 18.11 -10.31 -16.79
CA ARG A 461 18.30 -9.09 -15.98
C ARG A 461 19.77 -8.68 -15.86
N ASP A 462 20.66 -9.66 -15.74
CA ASP A 462 22.11 -9.45 -15.77
C ASP A 462 22.69 -10.44 -16.78
N ALA A 463 23.18 -9.91 -17.90
CA ALA A 463 23.88 -10.73 -18.87
C ALA A 463 25.19 -11.29 -18.27
N SER A 464 25.82 -10.64 -17.29
CA SER A 464 27.12 -11.06 -16.79
C SER A 464 27.10 -12.24 -15.80
N THR A 465 25.93 -12.60 -15.24
CA THR A 465 25.84 -13.68 -14.25
C THR A 465 24.77 -14.69 -14.63
N ASP A 466 25.16 -15.84 -15.19
CA ASP A 466 24.31 -17.04 -15.24
C ASP A 466 24.11 -17.69 -13.86
N LYS A 467 24.35 -16.94 -12.77
CA LYS A 467 24.12 -17.43 -11.41
C LYS A 467 22.63 -17.46 -11.15
N GLU A 468 22.11 -18.62 -10.81
CA GLU A 468 20.76 -18.75 -10.30
C GLU A 468 20.64 -17.93 -9.00
N ILE A 469 19.98 -16.78 -9.08
CA ILE A 469 19.71 -15.94 -7.91
C ILE A 469 18.47 -16.50 -7.21
N ASP A 470 18.58 -16.72 -5.91
CA ASP A 470 17.42 -17.12 -5.11
C ASP A 470 16.47 -15.94 -4.84
N ILE A 471 15.25 -16.23 -4.38
CA ILE A 471 14.22 -15.20 -4.19
C ILE A 471 14.59 -14.15 -3.15
N GLU A 472 15.39 -14.52 -2.15
CA GLU A 472 15.86 -13.61 -1.11
C GLU A 472 16.90 -12.64 -1.65
N ALA A 473 17.90 -13.14 -2.38
CA ALA A 473 18.91 -12.32 -3.02
C ALA A 473 18.28 -11.36 -4.04
N ARG A 474 17.28 -11.83 -4.79
CA ARG A 474 16.50 -10.99 -5.71
C ARG A 474 15.73 -9.89 -4.99
N LEU A 475 14.99 -10.21 -3.92
CA LEU A 475 14.28 -9.20 -3.12
C LEU A 475 15.25 -8.18 -2.51
N LYS A 476 16.43 -8.62 -2.08
CA LYS A 476 17.48 -7.72 -1.58
C LYS A 476 17.96 -6.75 -2.66
N GLU A 477 18.21 -7.22 -3.88
CA GLU A 477 18.55 -6.34 -5.00
C GLU A 477 17.46 -5.31 -5.28
N ASP A 478 16.19 -5.74 -5.33
CA ASP A 478 15.06 -4.83 -5.55
C ASP A 478 14.90 -3.80 -4.42
N VAL A 479 15.11 -4.19 -3.17
CA VAL A 479 15.07 -3.27 -2.03
C VAL A 479 16.17 -2.20 -2.16
N ILE A 480 17.37 -2.60 -2.60
CA ILE A 480 18.49 -1.67 -2.80
C ILE A 480 18.25 -0.78 -4.04
N GLU A 481 17.79 -1.35 -5.15
CA GLU A 481 17.49 -0.62 -6.39
C GLU A 481 16.34 0.37 -6.20
N GLY A 482 15.25 -0.04 -5.54
CA GLY A 482 14.09 0.82 -5.28
C GLY A 482 14.38 2.03 -4.39
N ARG A 483 15.45 1.98 -3.59
CA ARG A 483 15.97 3.15 -2.86
C ARG A 483 16.78 4.10 -3.74
N LYS A 484 17.44 3.59 -4.78
CA LYS A 484 18.31 4.37 -5.68
C LYS A 484 17.54 5.00 -6.84
N LEU A 485 16.56 4.29 -7.36
CA LEU A 485 15.79 4.65 -8.55
C LEU A 485 14.41 5.15 -8.10
N GLY A 486 14.24 6.46 -7.93
CA GLY A 486 12.89 7.03 -7.80
C GLY A 486 12.04 6.70 -9.04
N GLU A 487 10.74 6.44 -8.88
CA GLU A 487 9.62 6.16 -9.84
C GLU A 487 9.85 5.38 -11.16
N GLN A 488 11.08 5.11 -11.60
CA GLN A 488 11.38 4.57 -12.92
C GLN A 488 11.62 3.07 -12.87
N ALA A 489 10.52 2.31 -12.87
CA ALA A 489 10.46 1.06 -13.64
C ALA A 489 9.01 0.60 -13.85
N LYS A 490 8.48 0.91 -15.04
CA LYS A 490 7.37 0.17 -15.68
C LYS A 490 7.83 -1.21 -16.20
N ILE A 491 8.79 -1.83 -15.51
CA ILE A 491 9.30 -3.16 -15.84
C ILE A 491 8.41 -4.15 -15.10
N VAL A 492 7.94 -5.16 -15.84
CA VAL A 492 7.26 -6.33 -15.30
C VAL A 492 8.32 -7.38 -15.06
N PHE A 493 8.31 -8.04 -13.91
CA PHE A 493 9.22 -9.17 -13.65
C PHE A 493 8.45 -10.47 -13.89
N LEU A 494 9.00 -11.40 -14.66
CA LEU A 494 8.43 -12.73 -14.84
C LEU A 494 9.05 -13.75 -13.89
N SER A 495 10.30 -13.51 -13.48
CA SER A 495 11.02 -14.35 -12.55
C SER A 495 12.15 -13.58 -11.88
N ARG A 496 12.85 -14.27 -10.98
CA ARG A 496 14.10 -13.81 -10.39
C ARG A 496 15.19 -13.48 -11.40
N ASN A 497 15.17 -13.95 -12.65
CA ASN A 497 16.26 -13.66 -13.59
C ASN A 497 15.78 -12.97 -14.87
N LEU A 498 14.46 -12.82 -15.04
CA LEU A 498 13.86 -12.35 -16.27
C LEU A 498 13.06 -11.07 -16.03
N LYS A 499 13.36 -10.06 -16.85
CA LYS A 499 12.55 -8.86 -17.00
C LYS A 499 11.67 -9.03 -18.23
N ALA A 500 10.44 -8.53 -18.17
CA ALA A 500 9.53 -8.57 -19.28
C ALA A 500 8.81 -7.24 -19.52
N ARG A 501 8.38 -7.09 -20.77
CA ARG A 501 7.51 -6.03 -21.25
C ARG A 501 6.44 -6.67 -22.12
N THR A 502 5.26 -6.07 -22.13
CA THR A 502 4.11 -6.58 -22.89
C THR A 502 3.59 -5.49 -23.79
N TYR A 503 3.25 -5.86 -25.02
CA TYR A 503 2.82 -4.98 -26.09
C TYR A 503 1.55 -5.55 -26.72
N GLU A 504 0.64 -4.68 -27.17
CA GLU A 504 -0.60 -5.14 -27.80
C GLU A 504 -0.36 -5.69 -29.21
N THR A 505 0.68 -5.19 -29.89
CA THR A 505 0.97 -5.54 -31.28
C THR A 505 2.48 -5.71 -31.51
N SER A 506 2.85 -6.44 -32.57
CA SER A 506 4.25 -6.55 -33.01
C SER A 506 4.84 -5.20 -33.43
N ALA A 507 4.02 -4.33 -34.03
CA ALA A 507 4.45 -3.00 -34.44
C ALA A 507 4.82 -2.10 -33.25
N GLU A 508 4.07 -2.21 -32.14
CA GLU A 508 4.40 -1.50 -30.90
C GLU A 508 5.72 -2.01 -30.30
N LEU A 509 5.93 -3.32 -30.25
CA LEU A 509 7.20 -3.94 -29.86
C LEU A 509 8.36 -3.40 -30.69
N GLU A 510 8.27 -3.47 -32.03
CA GLU A 510 9.33 -3.02 -32.94
C GLU A 510 9.65 -1.53 -32.77
N ARG A 511 8.63 -0.70 -32.51
CA ARG A 511 8.81 0.72 -32.22
C ARG A 511 9.58 0.94 -30.91
N MET A 512 9.23 0.19 -29.87
CA MET A 512 9.86 0.33 -28.55
C MET A 512 11.29 -0.22 -28.53
N GLU A 513 11.57 -1.29 -29.27
CA GLU A 513 12.93 -1.79 -29.47
C GLU A 513 13.82 -0.76 -30.18
N LYS A 514 13.33 -0.13 -31.25
CA LYS A 514 14.04 0.95 -31.95
C LYS A 514 14.35 2.14 -31.03
N LEU A 515 13.40 2.52 -30.16
CA LEU A 515 13.62 3.60 -29.20
C LEU A 515 14.65 3.23 -28.13
N SER A 516 14.77 1.97 -27.75
CA SER A 516 15.77 1.54 -26.77
C SER A 516 17.20 1.46 -27.32
N GLN A 517 17.35 1.48 -28.65
CA GLN A 517 18.64 1.46 -29.34
C GLN A 517 19.16 2.88 -29.68
N GLN A 518 18.31 3.89 -29.55
CA GLN A 518 18.66 5.32 -29.69
C GLN A 518 19.07 5.88 -28.33
#